data_AF-A0A6J4XCS9-F1
#
_entry.id   AF-A0A6J4XCS9-F1
#
_cell.length_a   1.000
_cell.length_b   1.000
_cell.length_c   1.000
_cell.angle_alpha   90.00
_cell.angle_beta   90.00
_cell.angle_gamma   90.00
#
_symmetry.space_group_name_H-M   'P 1'
#
loop_
_entity.id
_entity.type
_entity.pdbx_description
1 polymer ?
#
loop_
_entity_poly.entity_id
_entity_poly.type
_entity_poly.pdbx_seq_one_letter_code
_entity_poly.pdbx_strand_id
1 'polypeptide(L)' 'MPRKYFKGLKGTDDIWEVRVQHGNNIFRILGFLDDKDLVILNHAFTKKSQKIPQKEINNAETRKIQYFKQKVLK' A
#
# COMPACT_ATOMS: atom_id res chain seq x y z
N MET A 1 15.47 2.83 4.90
CA MET A 1 14.79 3.29 3.67
C MET A 1 14.44 4.78 3.78
N PRO A 2 14.58 5.59 2.72
CA PRO A 2 14.21 7.00 2.79
C PRO A 2 12.69 7.14 2.98
N ARG A 3 12.26 7.78 4.08
CA ARG A 3 10.84 7.98 4.46
C ARG A 3 9.98 8.65 3.39
N LYS A 4 10.61 9.28 2.39
CA LYS A 4 9.96 9.99 1.29
C LYS A 4 9.30 9.05 0.26
N TYR A 5 9.84 7.84 0.09
CA TYR A 5 9.42 6.90 -0.95
C TYR A 5 8.67 5.69 -0.40
N PHE A 6 8.96 5.29 0.84
CA PHE A 6 8.33 4.15 1.50
C PHE A 6 7.94 4.52 2.92
N LYS A 7 6.65 4.42 3.24
CA LYS A 7 6.11 4.89 4.52
C LYS A 7 4.97 3.99 5.01
N GLY A 8 5.07 3.51 6.25
CA GLY A 8 3.95 2.84 6.92
C GLY A 8 2.84 3.84 7.27
N LEU A 9 1.59 3.45 7.04
CA LEU A 9 0.43 4.21 7.44
C LEU A 9 0.08 3.90 8.90
N LYS A 10 -0.16 4.94 9.70
CA LYS A 10 -0.60 4.77 11.09
C LYS A 10 -2.11 4.57 11.12
N GLY A 11 -2.59 3.70 12.02
CA GLY A 11 -4.03 3.42 12.17
C GLY A 11 -4.62 2.56 11.05
N THR A 12 -3.77 1.76 10.39
CA THR A 12 -4.14 0.76 9.39
C THR A 12 -3.52 -0.58 9.77
N ASP A 13 -4.05 -1.68 9.25
CA ASP A 13 -3.50 -3.02 9.46
C ASP A 13 -2.21 -3.27 8.63
N ASP A 14 -1.10 -2.68 9.04
CA ASP A 14 0.24 -2.79 8.43
C ASP A 14 0.29 -2.47 6.92
N ILE A 15 -0.45 -1.44 6.51
CA ILE A 15 -0.42 -0.93 5.14
C ILE A 15 0.76 0.03 4.95
N TRP A 16 1.47 -0.17 3.85
CA TRP A 16 2.60 0.63 3.41
C TRP A 16 2.25 1.43 2.16
N GLU A 17 2.70 2.68 2.13
CA GLU A 17 2.63 3.59 0.98
C GLU A 17 3.99 3.62 0.27
N VAL A 18 3.99 3.32 -1.03
CA VAL A 18 5.07 3.67 -1.95
C VAL A 18 4.70 4.91 -2.73
N ARG A 19 5.61 5.88 -2.77
CA ARG A 19 5.40 7.13 -3.49
C ARG A 19 6.27 7.18 -4.74
N VAL A 20 5.62 7.25 -5.90
CA VAL A 20 6.29 7.32 -7.20
C VAL A 20 5.95 8.65 -7.85
N GLN A 21 6.97 9.39 -8.29
CA GLN A 21 6.78 10.64 -9.03
C GLN A 21 7.33 10.45 -10.44
N HIS A 22 6.50 10.77 -11.44
CA HIS A 22 6.88 10.76 -12.85
C HIS A 22 6.44 12.08 -13.48
N GLY A 23 7.42 12.95 -13.78
CA GLY A 23 7.17 14.34 -14.16
C GLY A 23 6.36 15.08 -13.10
N ASN A 24 5.22 15.65 -13.52
CA ASN A 24 4.28 16.36 -12.64
C ASN A 24 3.26 15.43 -11.97
N ASN A 25 3.24 14.15 -12.33
CA ASN A 25 2.29 13.19 -11.79
C ASN A 25 2.88 12.48 -10.55
N ILE A 26 2.10 12.43 -9.47
CA ILE A 26 2.45 11.70 -8.26
C ILE A 26 1.47 10.55 -8.07
N PHE A 27 2.01 9.34 -8.00
CA PHE A 27 1.27 8.12 -7.73
C PHE A 27 1.57 7.63 -6.31
N ARG A 28 0.54 7.07 -5.69
CA ARG A 28 0.63 6.38 -4.42
C ARG A 28 0.23 4.94 -4.66
N ILE A 29 1.08 4.03 -4.21
CA ILE A 29 0.83 2.60 -4.28
C ILE A 29 0.66 2.13 -2.85
N LEU A 30 -0.46 1.46 -2.56
CA LEU A 30 -0.68 0.84 -1.26
C LEU A 30 -0.38 -0.64 -1.36
N GLY A 31 0.27 -1.15 -0.32
CA GLY A 31 0.69 -2.52 -0.22
C GLY A 31 0.90 -2.94 1.22
N PHE A 32 1.44 -4.13 1.40
CA PHE A 32 1.82 -4.67 2.69
C PHE A 32 3.08 -5.51 2.55
N LEU A 33 3.72 -5.80 3.68
CA LEU A 33 4.83 -6.73 3.75
C LEU A 33 4.30 -8.13 4.04
N ASP A 34 4.79 -9.10 3.28
CA ASP A 34 4.69 -10.52 3.59
C ASP A 34 6.08 -10.96 4.04
N ASP A 35 6.21 -11.31 5.32
CA ASP A 35 7.50 -11.50 5.99
C ASP A 35 8.42 -10.26 5.89
N LYS A 36 9.75 -10.46 5.82
CA LYS A 36 10.73 -9.36 5.85
C LYS A 36 11.19 -8.88 4.48
N ASP A 37 11.08 -9.74 3.46
CA ASP A 37 11.75 -9.54 2.17
C ASP A 37 10.77 -9.42 0.99
N LEU A 38 9.47 -9.65 1.22
CA LEU A 38 8.45 -9.59 0.16
C LEU A 38 7.50 -8.42 0.39
N VAL A 39 7.51 -7.47 -0.54
CA VAL A 39 6.55 -6.34 -0.58
C VAL A 39 5.48 -6.65 -1.62
N ILE A 40 4.22 -6.74 -1.18
CA ILE A 40 3.09 -6.91 -2.08
C ILE A 40 2.45 -5.54 -2.34
N LEU A 41 2.52 -5.08 -3.59
CA LEU A 41 1.90 -3.83 -4.05
C LEU A 41 0.52 -4.12 -4.64
N ASN A 42 -0.52 -3.79 -3.88
CA ASN A 42 -1.90 -4.19 -4.21
C ASN A 42 -2.51 -3.38 -5.35
N HIS A 43 -2.32 -2.06 -5.34
CA HIS A 43 -2.86 -1.15 -6.34
C HIS A 43 -2.25 0.25 -6.23
N ALA A 44 -2.32 0.99 -7.33
CA ALA A 44 -1.86 2.37 -7.42
C ALA A 44 -3.04 3.32 -7.69
N PHE A 45 -2.94 4.55 -7.18
CA PHE A 45 -3.86 5.63 -7.50
C PHE A 45 -3.11 6.96 -7.63
N THR A 46 -3.65 7.84 -8.48
CA THR A 46 -3.10 9.19 -8.65
C THR A 46 -3.42 10.04 -7.41
N LYS A 47 -2.41 10.74 -6.91
CA LYS A 47 -2.57 11.66 -5.78
C LYS A 47 -3.45 12.84 -6.19
N LYS A 48 -4.74 12.76 -5.86
CA LYS A 48 -5.69 13.89 -6.02
C LYS A 48 -5.71 14.81 -4.79
N SER A 49 -5.36 14.29 -3.61
CA SER A 49 -5.35 15.06 -2.35
C SER A 49 -4.17 14.65 -1.45
N GLN A 50 -3.88 15.45 -0.41
CA GLN A 50 -2.80 15.14 0.53
C GLN A 50 -3.13 13.92 1.40
N LYS A 51 -4.39 13.78 1.83
CA LYS A 51 -4.88 12.61 2.56
C LYS A 51 -5.04 11.42 1.62
N ILE A 52 -4.91 10.22 2.16
CA ILE A 52 -5.22 8.99 1.43
C ILE A 52 -6.71 8.75 1.61
N PRO A 53 -7.50 8.57 0.53
CA PRO A 53 -8.92 8.27 0.67
C PRO A 53 -9.11 6.98 1.46
N GLN A 54 -10.03 6.97 2.42
CA GLN A 54 -10.30 5.79 3.27
C GLN A 54 -10.66 4.55 2.44
N LYS A 55 -11.34 4.74 1.30
CA LYS A 55 -11.66 3.68 0.36
C LYS A 55 -10.42 2.90 -0.12
N GLU A 56 -9.33 3.59 -0.43
CA GLU A 56 -8.09 2.94 -0.90
C GLU A 56 -7.41 2.15 0.23
N ILE A 57 -7.51 2.64 1.48
CA ILE A 57 -7.01 1.93 2.67
C ILE A 57 -7.82 0.64 2.86
N ASN A 58 -9.15 0.74 2.90
CA ASN A 58 -10.03 -0.41 3.08
C ASN A 58 -9.82 -1.46 1.97
N ASN A 59 -9.62 -1.01 0.72
CA ASN A 59 -9.28 -1.88 -0.40
C ASN A 59 -7.93 -2.60 -0.19
N ALA A 60 -6.93 -1.91 0.34
CA ALA A 60 -5.63 -2.51 0.62
C ALA A 60 -5.73 -3.59 1.70
N GLU A 61 -6.46 -3.32 2.79
CA GLU A 61 -6.68 -4.26 3.89
C GLU A 61 -7.48 -5.49 3.44
N THR A 62 -8.56 -5.28 2.68
CA THR A 62 -9.36 -6.38 2.12
C THR A 62 -8.51 -7.32 1.25
N ARG A 63 -7.64 -6.74 0.38
CA ARG A 63 -6.74 -7.52 -0.47
C ARG A 63 -5.66 -8.25 0.32
N LYS A 64 -5.14 -7.63 1.39
CA LYS A 64 -4.20 -8.28 2.33
C LYS A 64 -4.83 -9.52 2.95
N ILE A 65 -6.04 -9.40 3.49
CA ILE A 65 -6.78 -10.53 4.08
C ILE A 65 -6.97 -11.64 3.04
N GLN A 66 -7.40 -11.29 1.83
CA GLN A 66 -7.59 -12.26 0.75
C GLN A 66 -6.30 -12.96 0.36
N TYR A 67 -5.18 -12.23 0.26
CA TYR A 67 -3.86 -12.79 -0.04
C TYR A 67 -3.44 -13.83 1.00
N PHE A 68 -3.49 -13.50 2.30
CA PHE A 68 -3.10 -14.44 3.35
C PHE A 68 -4.04 -15.64 3.44
N LYS A 69 -5.35 -15.45 3.21
CA LYS A 69 -6.31 -16.56 3.11
C LYS A 69 -5.94 -17.52 1.98
N GLN A 70 -5.53 -17.01 0.82
CA GLN A 70 -5.09 -17.84 -0.31
C GLN A 70 -3.72 -18.49 -0.06
N LYS A 71 -2.80 -17.81 0.64
CA LYS A 71 -1.48 -18.33 0.99
C LYS A 71 -1.57 -19.53 1.94
N VAL A 72 -2.50 -19.51 2.90
CA VAL A 72 -2.70 -20.63 3.86
C VAL A 72 -3.38 -21.84 3.21
N LEU A 73 -4.17 -21.64 2.15
CA LEU A 73 -4.86 -22.73 1.43
C LEU A 73 -3.96 -23.48 0.43
N LYS A 74 -2.73 -23.02 0.22
CA LYS A 74 -1.73 -23.66 -0.64
C LYS A 74 -0.66 -24.31 0.20
#